data_AF-A0A933E5T8-F1
#
_entry.id   AF-A0A933E5T8-F1
#
_cell.length_a   1.000
_cell.length_b   1.000
_cell.length_c   1.000
_cell.angle_alpha   90.00
_cell.angle_beta   90.00
_cell.angle_gamma   90.00
#
_symmetry.space_group_name_H-M   'P 1'
#
loop_
_entity.id
_entity.type
_entity.pdbx_description
1 polymer ?
#
loop_
_entity_poly.entity_id
_entity_poly.type
_entity_poly.pdbx_seq_one_letter_code
_entity_poly.pdbx_strand_id
1 'polypeptide(L)' 'MKPFYKPQDIDGLDYRRDLNDPGLFPYTRGIHETMYRG' A
#
# COMPACT_ATOMS: atom_id res chain seq x y z
N MET A 1 13.50 15.67 7.50
CA MET A 1 13.07 14.26 7.47
C MET A 1 12.86 13.79 8.91
N LYS A 2 11.82 12.99 9.19
CA LYS A 2 11.57 12.43 10.53
C LYS A 2 12.51 11.24 10.78
N PRO A 3 13.03 11.03 12.02
CA PRO A 3 13.94 9.92 12.32
C PRO A 3 13.25 8.54 12.35
N PHE A 4 11.95 8.50 12.64
CA PHE A 4 11.11 7.30 12.57
C PHE A 4 9.64 7.71 12.37
N TYR A 5 8.84 6.79 11.85
CA TYR A 5 7.40 6.95 11.66
C TYR A 5 6.64 6.09 12.67
N LYS A 6 5.50 6.61 13.13
CA LYS A 6 4.60 5.98 14.09
C LYS A 6 3.25 5.66 13.41
N PRO A 7 2.39 4.83 14.04
CA PRO A 7 1.05 4.59 13.53
C PRO A 7 0.25 5.87 13.25
N GLN A 8 0.42 6.93 14.03
CA GLN A 8 -0.28 8.21 13.80
C GLN A 8 0.10 8.88 12.48
N ASP A 9 1.26 8.54 11.90
CA ASP A 9 1.68 9.10 10.61
C ASP A 9 0.87 8.53 9.42
N ILE A 10 0.04 7.50 9.66
CA ILE A 10 -0.85 6.89 8.66
C ILE A 10 -2.34 7.03 8.99
N ASP A 11 -2.74 7.86 9.96
CA ASP A 11 -4.13 8.02 10.41
C ASP A 11 -5.11 8.46 9.29
N GLY A 12 -4.61 9.00 8.18
CA GLY A 12 -5.41 9.39 7.01
C GLY A 12 -5.40 8.41 5.83
N LEU A 13 -4.69 7.29 5.94
CA LEU A 13 -4.56 6.31 4.86
C LEU A 13 -5.85 5.47 4.75
N ASP A 14 -6.55 5.56 3.62
CA ASP A 14 -7.62 4.62 3.29
C ASP A 14 -7.02 3.44 2.54
N TYR A 15 -6.92 2.29 3.22
CA TYR A 15 -6.32 1.10 2.64
C TYR A 15 -6.91 0.72 1.29
N ARG A 16 -8.24 0.70 1.13
CA ARG A 16 -8.87 0.19 -0.10
C ARG A 16 -8.73 1.18 -1.25
N ARG A 17 -8.79 2.48 -0.96
CA ARG A 17 -8.68 3.53 -1.97
C ARG A 17 -7.23 3.78 -2.37
N ASP A 18 -6.31 3.79 -1.41
CA ASP A 18 -4.96 4.31 -1.60
C ASP A 18 -3.92 3.21 -1.84
N LEU A 19 -4.12 2.00 -1.30
CA LEU A 19 -3.14 0.91 -1.35
C LEU A 19 -3.66 -0.34 -2.09
N ASN A 20 -4.81 -0.85 -1.66
CA ASN A 20 -5.53 -2.06 -2.06
C ASN A 20 -4.67 -3.33 -2.14
N ASP A 21 -5.27 -4.46 -2.53
CA ASP A 21 -4.55 -5.70 -2.80
C ASP A 21 -3.68 -5.63 -4.08
N PRO A 22 -2.53 -6.34 -4.12
CA PRO A 22 -1.73 -6.42 -5.33
C PRO A 22 -2.59 -7.00 -6.45
N GLY A 23 -2.44 -6.49 -7.66
CA GLY A 23 -3.33 -6.86 -8.77
C GLY A 23 -4.69 -6.16 -8.77
N LEU A 24 -5.01 -5.33 -7.78
CA LEU A 24 -6.22 -4.51 -7.76
C LEU A 24 -5.88 -3.02 -7.88
N PHE A 25 -6.74 -2.26 -8.56
CA PHE A 25 -6.66 -0.80 -8.61
C PHE A 25 -6.59 -0.20 -7.18
N PRO A 26 -5.73 0.79 -6.89
CA PRO A 26 -4.92 1.60 -7.82
C PRO A 26 -3.56 0.99 -8.20
N TYR A 27 -3.34 -0.30 -7.92
CA TYR A 27 -2.10 -1.03 -8.22
C TYR A 27 -0.86 -0.47 -7.52
N THR A 28 -1.04 0.24 -6.40
CA THR A 28 0.06 0.76 -5.57
C THR A 28 1.00 -0.36 -5.11
N ARG A 29 0.47 -1.58 -4.89
CA ARG A 29 1.26 -2.78 -4.53
C ARG A 29 1.66 -3.66 -5.71
N GLY A 30 1.52 -3.14 -6.93
CA GLY A 30 1.84 -3.82 -8.19
C GLY A 30 0.63 -4.38 -8.91
N ILE A 31 0.79 -4.61 -10.22
CA ILE A 31 -0.29 -5.04 -11.14
C ILE A 31 -0.57 -6.55 -11.13
N HIS A 32 0.31 -7.35 -10.52
CA HIS A 32 0.17 -8.80 -10.46
C HIS A 32 -0.15 -9.24 -9.04
N GLU A 33 -1.13 -10.13 -8.86
CA GLU A 33 -1.56 -10.60 -7.54
C GLU A 33 -0.43 -11.30 -6.75
N THR A 34 0.40 -12.09 -7.43
CA THR A 34 1.51 -12.85 -6.82
C THR A 34 2.86 -12.14 -6.92
N MET A 35 2.93 -11.01 -7.62
CA MET A 35 4.16 -10.29 -7.93
C MET A 35 5.22 -11.23 -8.52
N TYR A 36 6.37 -11.40 -7.85
CA TYR A 36 7.47 -12.24 -8.34
C TYR A 36 7.37 -13.71 -7.89
N ARG A 37 6.27 -14.12 -7.26
CA ARG A 37 6.09 -15.46 -6.68
C ARG A 37 5.23 -16.36 -7.57
N GLY A 38 5.38 -16.25 -8.89
CA GLY A 38 4.71 -17.13 -9.85
C GLY A 38 4.91 -18.61 -9.57
#